data_AF-A0A844U723-F1
#
_entry.id   AF-A0A844U723-F1
#
_cell.length_a   1.000
_cell.length_b   1.000
_cell.length_c   1.000
_cell.angle_alpha   90.00
_cell.angle_beta   90.00
_cell.angle_gamma   90.00
#
_symmetry.space_group_name_H-M   'P 1'
#
loop_
_entity.id
_entity.type
_entity.pdbx_description
1 polymer ?
#
loop_
_entity_poly.entity_id
_entity_poly.type
_entity_poly.pdbx_seq_one_letter_code
_entity_poly.pdbx_strand_id
1 'polypeptide(L)'
;MKIFEIGNGQTIMKGPSDYYCSLENEKTLQIYKGLSENEPVIRVSMLYFQRNEGVTQEEAIRTFQEQAKEHNAECTVLPNKVYYAYDSHAIEDVYMHVYEVMYGENIIIVSLSAAKGTEGSEDVKAHLEDMRQMVESIDSLASLELPLLEPTYNDMYYLSQAVANLYGMDAEEIDEYYTSGKAIDRLQTILDNKEYDQADGAAHFALGMAFGVAMVYEYPDLHWVLVSDQYGRELALQYQNLAVQCFPISMILKRLEDNEVIDVKHLLQETFNQIQATLQKDEDFRYLEYNY
;
A
#
# COMPACT_ATOMS: atom_id res chain seq x y z
N MET A 1 8.66 3.97 8.38
CA MET A 1 7.50 3.07 8.58
C MET A 1 6.59 3.20 7.38
N LYS A 2 5.81 2.17 7.04
CA LYS A 2 4.81 2.19 5.97
C LYS A 2 3.40 2.06 6.53
N ILE A 3 2.41 2.54 5.78
CA ILE A 3 0.99 2.38 6.10
C ILE A 3 0.36 1.38 5.13
N PHE A 4 -0.11 0.25 5.65
CA PHE A 4 -0.84 -0.75 4.90
C PHE A 4 -2.34 -0.57 5.11
N GLU A 5 -3.11 -0.53 4.03
CA GLU A 5 -4.57 -0.63 4.13
C GLU A 5 -4.99 -2.09 4.28
N ILE A 6 -5.92 -2.35 5.19
CA ILE A 6 -6.44 -3.69 5.46
C ILE A 6 -7.96 -3.75 5.27
N GLY A 7 -8.40 -4.69 4.43
CA GLY A 7 -9.80 -5.03 4.24
C GLY A 7 -10.64 -3.93 3.59
N ASN A 8 -11.38 -3.17 4.40
CA ASN A 8 -12.55 -2.39 3.97
C ASN A 8 -12.27 -1.00 3.39
N GLY A 9 -11.04 -0.66 3.04
CA GLY A 9 -10.71 0.69 2.55
C GLY A 9 -10.59 1.77 3.64
N GLN A 10 -10.87 1.43 4.91
CA GLN A 10 -10.98 2.42 6.00
C GLN A 10 -10.17 2.06 7.24
N THR A 11 -9.53 0.89 7.23
CA THR A 11 -8.70 0.42 8.34
C THR A 11 -7.27 0.31 7.84
N ILE A 12 -6.34 0.75 8.66
CA ILE A 12 -4.92 0.75 8.37
C ILE A 12 -4.14 0.01 9.44
N MET A 13 -2.93 -0.37 9.08
CA MET A 13 -1.92 -0.95 9.94
C MET A 13 -0.58 -0.31 9.57
N LYS A 14 0.23 0.05 10.56
CA LYS A 14 1.58 0.58 10.33
C LYS A 14 2.60 -0.53 10.51
N GLY A 15 3.62 -0.56 9.66
CA GLY A 15 4.72 -1.51 9.80
C GLY A 15 6.08 -0.93 9.45
N PRO A 16 7.16 -1.69 9.67
CA PRO A 16 8.51 -1.30 9.28
C PRO A 16 8.64 -1.09 7.76
N SER A 17 9.57 -0.23 7.34
CA SER A 17 9.71 0.18 5.93
C SER A 17 10.25 -0.91 5.01
N ASP A 18 10.89 -1.95 5.56
CA ASP A 18 11.42 -3.10 4.83
C ASP A 18 10.35 -4.16 4.51
N TYR A 19 9.08 -3.92 4.86
CA TYR A 19 7.97 -4.75 4.44
C TYR A 19 7.28 -4.21 3.17
N TYR A 20 6.73 -5.15 2.43
CA TYR A 20 5.88 -4.97 1.26
C TYR A 20 4.55 -5.69 1.49
N CYS A 21 3.56 -5.40 0.66
CA CYS A 21 2.28 -6.08 0.77
C CYS A 21 1.69 -6.46 -0.60
N SER A 22 0.86 -7.49 -0.62
CA SER A 22 0.11 -7.93 -1.79
C SER A 22 -1.30 -8.39 -1.38
N LEU A 23 -2.27 -8.22 -2.28
CA LEU A 23 -3.62 -8.72 -2.06
C LEU A 23 -3.69 -10.18 -2.47
N GLU A 24 -4.01 -11.06 -1.52
CA GLU A 24 -4.34 -12.46 -1.80
C GLU A 24 -5.79 -12.56 -2.33
N ASN A 25 -6.69 -11.77 -1.75
CA ASN A 25 -8.07 -11.60 -2.18
C ASN A 25 -8.63 -10.28 -1.59
N GLU A 26 -9.90 -9.97 -1.86
CA GLU A 26 -10.55 -8.72 -1.40
C GLU A 26 -10.53 -8.49 0.13
N LYS A 27 -10.30 -9.54 0.93
CA LYS A 27 -10.34 -9.48 2.41
C LYS A 27 -9.02 -9.82 3.07
N THR A 28 -8.02 -10.26 2.31
CA THR A 28 -6.76 -10.78 2.85
C THR A 28 -5.58 -10.08 2.20
N LEU A 29 -4.80 -9.40 3.03
CA LEU A 29 -3.50 -8.82 2.69
C LEU A 29 -2.38 -9.75 3.16
N GLN A 30 -1.40 -9.99 2.30
CA GLN A 30 -0.11 -10.58 2.69
C GLN A 30 0.91 -9.47 2.89
N ILE A 31 1.71 -9.58 3.94
CA ILE A 31 2.81 -8.66 4.28
C ILE A 31 4.09 -9.49 4.45
N TYR A 32 5.16 -9.10 3.77
CA TYR A 32 6.40 -9.89 3.64
C TYR A 32 7.62 -8.97 3.38
N LYS A 33 8.84 -9.48 3.57
CA LYS A 33 10.08 -8.69 3.37
C LYS A 33 10.73 -8.89 2.00
N GLY A 34 10.41 -9.98 1.30
CA GLY A 34 10.91 -10.31 -0.03
C GLY A 34 12.37 -10.80 -0.01
N LEU A 35 12.84 -11.35 1.11
CA LEU A 35 14.25 -11.77 1.28
C LEU A 35 14.50 -13.21 0.81
N SER A 36 13.50 -14.09 0.90
CA SER A 36 13.58 -15.47 0.42
C SER A 36 12.20 -16.11 0.26
N GLU A 37 12.10 -17.18 -0.54
CA GLU A 37 10.85 -17.94 -0.71
C GLU A 37 10.36 -18.62 0.58
N ASN A 38 11.24 -18.86 1.56
CA ASN A 38 10.92 -19.55 2.81
C ASN A 38 10.85 -18.60 4.01
N GLU A 39 10.77 -17.29 3.78
CA GLU A 39 10.66 -16.31 4.85
C GLU A 39 9.31 -16.41 5.58
N PRO A 40 9.22 -15.95 6.84
CA PRO A 40 7.94 -15.81 7.52
C PRO A 40 7.02 -14.83 6.78
N VAL A 41 5.77 -15.22 6.57
CA VAL A 41 4.76 -14.36 5.91
C VAL A 41 3.67 -14.00 6.91
N ILE A 42 3.34 -12.71 6.98
CA ILE A 42 2.22 -12.21 7.77
C ILE A 42 1.00 -12.12 6.85
N ARG A 43 -0.13 -12.67 7.29
CA ARG A 43 -1.45 -12.52 6.65
C ARG A 43 -2.36 -11.72 7.54
N VAL A 44 -3.05 -10.74 6.97
CA VAL A 44 -4.08 -9.95 7.64
C VAL A 44 -5.40 -10.18 6.93
N SER A 45 -6.37 -10.78 7.62
CA SER A 45 -7.72 -11.04 7.10
C SER A 45 -8.77 -10.31 7.92
N MET A 46 -9.72 -9.66 7.25
CA MET A 46 -10.82 -8.96 7.92
C MET A 46 -12.13 -9.77 7.83
N LEU A 47 -12.69 -10.07 9.00
CA LEU A 47 -13.99 -10.71 9.16
C LEU A 47 -14.98 -9.70 9.72
N TYR A 48 -16.05 -9.43 8.97
CA TYR A 48 -17.14 -8.59 9.44
C TYR A 48 -18.11 -9.41 10.28
N PHE A 49 -18.52 -8.88 11.44
CA PHE A 49 -19.61 -9.47 12.21
C PHE A 49 -20.67 -8.40 12.47
N GLN A 50 -21.94 -8.76 12.29
CA GLN A 50 -23.04 -7.93 12.76
C GLN A 50 -23.28 -8.23 14.22
N ARG A 51 -23.25 -7.20 15.06
CA ARG A 51 -23.71 -7.32 16.44
C ARG A 51 -25.21 -7.63 16.42
N ASN A 52 -25.62 -8.66 17.16
CA ASN A 52 -27.02 -8.95 17.36
C ASN A 52 -27.70 -7.75 18.04
N GLU A 53 -28.94 -7.47 17.64
CA GLU A 53 -29.71 -6.36 18.19
C GLU A 53 -29.82 -6.50 19.72
N GLY A 54 -29.45 -5.44 20.44
CA GLY A 54 -29.43 -5.41 21.91
C GLY A 54 -28.12 -5.85 22.57
N VAL A 55 -27.13 -6.36 21.82
CA VAL A 55 -25.80 -6.67 22.38
C VAL A 55 -24.97 -5.39 22.51
N THR A 56 -24.58 -5.08 23.74
CA THR A 56 -23.74 -3.92 24.05
C THR A 56 -22.29 -4.16 23.63
N GLN A 57 -21.52 -3.07 23.49
CA GLN A 57 -20.07 -3.18 23.24
C GLN A 57 -19.34 -3.90 24.37
N GLU A 58 -19.75 -3.68 25.62
CA GLU A 58 -19.17 -4.35 26.80
C GLU A 58 -19.40 -5.87 26.75
N GLU A 59 -20.59 -6.31 26.35
CA GLU A 59 -20.91 -7.74 26.20
C GLU A 59 -20.14 -8.38 25.04
N ALA A 60 -19.97 -7.66 23.93
CA ALA A 60 -19.14 -8.12 22.81
C ALA A 60 -17.68 -8.31 23.26
N ILE A 61 -17.11 -7.33 23.98
CA ILE A 61 -15.75 -7.44 24.53
C ILE A 61 -15.64 -8.61 25.52
N ARG A 62 -16.63 -8.80 26.41
CA ARG A 62 -16.62 -9.93 27.34
C ARG A 62 -16.63 -11.27 26.61
N THR A 63 -17.47 -11.39 25.58
CA THR A 63 -17.54 -12.61 24.75
C THR A 63 -16.19 -12.88 24.08
N PHE A 64 -15.55 -11.85 23.54
CA PHE A 64 -14.22 -11.95 22.94
C PHE A 64 -13.15 -12.36 23.95
N GLN A 65 -13.21 -11.83 25.17
CA GLN A 65 -12.32 -12.23 26.27
C GLN A 65 -12.56 -13.67 26.76
N GLU A 66 -13.79 -14.18 26.62
CA GLU A 66 -14.09 -15.59 26.90
C GLU A 66 -13.51 -16.50 25.82
N GLN A 67 -13.57 -16.12 24.55
CA GLN A 67 -12.94 -16.84 23.44
C GLN A 67 -11.42 -16.95 23.62
N ALA A 68 -10.75 -15.89 24.07
CA ALA A 68 -9.31 -15.93 24.37
C ALA A 68 -8.94 -17.04 25.37
N LYS A 69 -9.81 -17.33 26.35
CA LYS A 69 -9.57 -18.39 27.35
C LYS A 69 -9.64 -19.78 26.75
N GLU A 70 -10.40 -19.99 25.67
CA GLU A 70 -10.42 -21.27 24.94
C GLU A 70 -9.04 -21.58 24.34
N HIS A 71 -8.25 -20.54 24.05
CA HIS A 71 -6.87 -20.62 23.58
C HIS A 71 -5.82 -20.54 24.71
N ASN A 72 -6.23 -20.51 25.98
CA ASN A 72 -5.35 -20.21 27.12
C ASN A 72 -4.59 -18.89 26.98
N ALA A 73 -5.18 -17.91 26.29
CA ALA A 73 -4.60 -16.58 26.05
C ALA A 73 -5.23 -15.52 26.96
N GLU A 74 -4.45 -14.50 27.28
CA GLU A 74 -4.93 -13.29 27.95
C GLU A 74 -5.14 -12.17 26.91
N CYS A 75 -6.21 -11.39 27.08
CA CYS A 75 -6.46 -10.25 26.22
C CYS A 75 -5.68 -9.02 26.67
N THR A 76 -5.14 -8.30 25.68
CA THR A 76 -4.69 -6.93 25.83
C THR A 76 -5.82 -5.98 25.41
N VAL A 77 -6.13 -5.01 26.27
CA VAL A 77 -7.16 -4.00 26.03
C VAL A 77 -6.50 -2.64 25.77
N LEU A 78 -6.76 -2.07 24.60
CA LEU A 78 -6.34 -0.72 24.19
C LEU A 78 -7.58 0.17 24.02
N PRO A 79 -7.43 1.51 23.97
CA PRO A 79 -8.57 2.42 23.90
C PRO A 79 -9.54 2.17 22.74
N ASN A 80 -9.04 1.72 21.58
CA ASN A 80 -9.82 1.51 20.37
C ASN A 80 -9.94 0.03 19.95
N LYS A 81 -9.29 -0.91 20.63
CA LYS A 81 -9.27 -2.33 20.26
C LYS A 81 -8.97 -3.26 21.43
N VAL A 82 -9.35 -4.53 21.27
CA VAL A 82 -8.98 -5.62 22.17
C VAL A 82 -8.39 -6.73 21.33
N TYR A 83 -7.29 -7.34 21.76
CA TYR A 83 -6.69 -8.47 21.04
C TYR A 83 -6.14 -9.52 21.99
N TYR A 84 -5.95 -10.73 21.48
CA TYR A 84 -5.17 -11.79 22.11
C TYR A 84 -4.38 -12.55 21.04
N ALA A 85 -3.39 -13.33 21.45
CA ALA A 85 -2.57 -14.12 20.55
C ALA A 85 -2.37 -15.55 21.04
N TYR A 86 -2.16 -16.48 20.12
CA TYR A 86 -1.93 -17.89 20.40
C TYR A 86 -1.19 -18.57 19.25
N ASP A 87 -0.51 -19.68 19.55
CA ASP A 87 0.06 -20.55 18.52
C ASP A 87 -1.01 -21.54 18.01
N SER A 88 -1.13 -21.65 16.68
CA SER A 88 -2.01 -22.59 16.01
C SER A 88 -1.21 -23.78 15.47
N HIS A 89 -1.77 -24.98 15.64
CA HIS A 89 -1.21 -26.24 15.13
C HIS A 89 -2.16 -26.91 14.12
N ALA A 90 -2.99 -26.11 13.45
CA ALA A 90 -4.00 -26.60 12.52
C ALA A 90 -3.42 -27.19 11.22
N ILE A 91 -2.21 -26.78 10.83
CA ILE A 91 -1.55 -27.19 9.59
C ILE A 91 -0.30 -28.00 9.93
N GLU A 92 -0.17 -29.17 9.31
CA GLU A 92 1.02 -30.02 9.45
C GLU A 92 2.25 -29.32 8.86
N ASP A 93 3.40 -29.44 9.53
CA ASP A 93 4.70 -28.83 9.13
C ASP A 93 4.78 -27.31 9.02
N VAL A 94 3.76 -26.58 9.48
CA VAL A 94 3.76 -25.11 9.56
C VAL A 94 3.68 -24.67 11.02
N TYR A 95 4.58 -23.76 11.41
CA TYR A 95 4.38 -22.95 12.60
C TYR A 95 3.47 -21.77 12.26
N MET A 96 2.43 -21.57 13.06
CA MET A 96 1.53 -20.44 12.89
C MET A 96 1.29 -19.73 14.22
N HIS A 97 1.52 -18.42 14.25
CA HIS A 97 1.17 -17.57 15.37
C HIS A 97 0.03 -16.64 14.94
N VAL A 98 -1.04 -16.56 15.73
CA VAL A 98 -2.26 -15.85 15.36
C VAL A 98 -2.58 -14.80 16.41
N TYR A 99 -2.87 -13.59 15.94
CA TYR A 99 -3.58 -12.55 16.68
C TYR A 99 -5.02 -12.48 16.18
N GLU A 100 -5.95 -12.44 17.12
CA GLU A 100 -7.31 -11.99 16.86
C GLU A 100 -7.51 -10.61 17.46
N VAL A 101 -8.02 -9.68 16.66
CA VAL A 101 -8.17 -8.27 17.03
C VAL A 101 -9.61 -7.84 16.82
N MET A 102 -10.31 -7.51 17.89
CA MET A 102 -11.58 -6.82 17.84
C MET A 102 -11.36 -5.31 17.66
N TYR A 103 -11.74 -4.79 16.51
CA TYR A 103 -11.67 -3.37 16.16
C TYR A 103 -12.98 -2.89 15.54
N GLY A 104 -13.73 -2.05 16.26
CA GLY A 104 -15.07 -1.63 15.85
C GLY A 104 -16.04 -2.82 15.73
N GLU A 105 -16.56 -3.05 14.52
CA GLU A 105 -17.43 -4.18 14.18
C GLU A 105 -16.71 -5.27 13.36
N ASN A 106 -15.39 -5.26 13.40
CA ASN A 106 -14.55 -6.19 12.67
C ASN A 106 -13.75 -7.05 13.65
N ILE A 107 -13.60 -8.32 13.29
CA ILE A 107 -12.51 -9.16 13.79
C ILE A 107 -11.45 -9.19 12.72
N ILE A 108 -10.24 -8.75 13.06
CA ILE A 108 -9.08 -8.79 12.18
C ILE A 108 -8.20 -9.94 12.68
N ILE A 109 -7.95 -10.89 11.80
CA ILE A 109 -7.05 -12.02 12.04
C ILE A 109 -5.69 -11.66 11.44
N VAL A 110 -4.67 -11.55 12.28
CA VAL A 110 -3.29 -11.31 11.85
C VAL A 110 -2.47 -12.55 12.19
N SER A 111 -1.98 -13.27 11.19
CA SER A 111 -1.26 -14.52 11.42
C SER A 111 0.11 -14.51 10.76
N LEU A 112 1.13 -14.94 11.48
CA LEU A 112 2.43 -15.28 10.92
C LEU A 112 2.47 -16.77 10.61
N SER A 113 2.95 -17.14 9.42
CA SER A 113 3.24 -18.53 9.05
C SER A 113 4.74 -18.68 8.75
N ALA A 114 5.36 -19.72 9.30
CA ALA A 114 6.76 -20.09 9.05
C ALA A 114 6.93 -21.61 9.02
N ALA A 115 8.09 -22.10 8.58
CA ALA A 115 8.40 -23.52 8.61
C ALA A 115 8.45 -24.03 10.06
N LYS A 116 7.85 -25.20 10.33
CA LYS A 116 7.89 -25.81 11.67
C LYS A 116 9.32 -26.10 12.12
N GLY A 117 9.60 -25.90 13.41
CA GLY A 117 10.94 -26.02 13.98
C GLY A 117 11.79 -24.74 13.90
N THR A 118 11.28 -23.68 13.26
CA THR A 118 11.97 -22.38 13.16
C THR A 118 11.48 -21.35 14.18
N GLU A 119 10.58 -21.73 15.10
CA GLU A 119 9.90 -20.84 16.05
C GLU A 119 10.88 -20.06 16.93
N GLY A 120 12.00 -20.69 17.28
CA GLY A 120 13.06 -20.09 18.10
C GLY A 120 14.13 -19.33 17.31
N SER A 121 14.02 -19.26 15.98
CA SER A 121 14.98 -18.54 15.14
C SER A 121 14.89 -17.03 15.35
N GLU A 122 16.01 -16.32 15.16
CA GLU A 122 16.03 -14.86 15.27
C GLU A 122 15.13 -14.18 14.22
N ASP A 123 15.01 -14.79 13.04
CA ASP A 123 14.16 -14.30 11.97
C ASP A 123 12.66 -14.34 12.36
N VAL A 124 12.17 -15.49 12.82
CA VAL A 124 10.78 -15.62 13.29
C VAL A 124 10.50 -14.71 14.49
N LYS A 125 11.42 -14.61 15.44
CA LYS A 125 11.26 -13.69 16.59
C LYS A 125 11.17 -12.23 16.16
N ALA A 126 12.00 -11.80 15.21
CA ALA A 126 11.94 -10.44 14.69
C ALA A 126 10.57 -10.16 14.03
N HIS A 127 10.08 -11.08 13.20
CA HIS A 127 8.76 -10.95 12.59
C HIS A 127 7.61 -10.97 13.61
N LEU A 128 7.71 -11.77 14.68
CA LEU A 128 6.70 -11.78 15.74
C LEU A 128 6.64 -10.45 16.49
N GLU A 129 7.79 -9.80 16.73
CA GLU A 129 7.85 -8.49 17.37
C GLU A 129 7.32 -7.39 16.43
N ASP A 130 7.71 -7.41 15.15
CA ASP A 130 7.17 -6.50 14.13
C ASP A 130 5.65 -6.66 14.02
N MET A 131 5.16 -7.91 13.98
CA MET A 131 3.73 -8.23 13.88
C MET A 131 2.95 -7.73 15.11
N ARG A 132 3.52 -7.82 16.32
CA ARG A 132 2.91 -7.27 17.54
C ARG A 132 2.74 -5.75 17.42
N GLN A 133 3.78 -5.04 16.97
CA GLN A 133 3.73 -3.58 16.77
C GLN A 133 2.72 -3.21 15.68
N MET A 134 2.66 -3.99 14.59
CA MET A 134 1.66 -3.85 13.54
C MET A 134 0.24 -3.98 14.11
N VAL A 135 -0.06 -5.03 14.89
CA VAL A 135 -1.37 -5.23 15.55
C VAL A 135 -1.74 -4.05 16.46
N GLU A 136 -0.80 -3.57 17.27
CA GLU A 136 -1.01 -2.44 18.17
C GLU A 136 -1.26 -1.12 17.42
N SER A 137 -0.73 -1.00 16.20
CA SER A 137 -0.90 0.18 15.34
C SER A 137 -2.21 0.22 14.55
N ILE A 138 -3.00 -0.86 14.55
CA ILE A 138 -4.28 -0.92 13.80
C ILE A 138 -5.18 0.25 14.20
N ASP A 139 -5.63 1.01 13.20
CA ASP A 139 -6.49 2.16 13.40
C ASP A 139 -7.28 2.52 12.13
N SER A 140 -8.07 3.59 12.19
CA SER A 140 -8.85 4.08 11.05
C SER A 140 -7.96 4.89 10.11
N LEU A 141 -8.19 4.78 8.81
CA LEU A 141 -7.58 5.65 7.81
C LEU A 141 -7.77 7.14 8.14
N ALA A 142 -8.93 7.49 8.71
CA ALA A 142 -9.27 8.85 9.12
C ALA A 142 -8.42 9.38 10.30
N SER A 143 -7.62 8.53 10.97
CA SER A 143 -6.69 8.98 12.00
C SER A 143 -5.38 9.52 11.42
N LEU A 144 -5.12 9.31 10.12
CA LEU A 144 -3.98 9.92 9.44
C LEU A 144 -4.27 11.38 9.09
N GLU A 145 -3.25 12.22 9.23
CA GLU A 145 -3.30 13.59 8.71
C GLU A 145 -3.39 13.60 7.18
N LEU A 146 -2.60 12.73 6.53
CA LEU A 146 -2.64 12.49 5.09
C LEU A 146 -2.77 10.99 4.81
N PRO A 147 -3.81 10.55 4.08
CA PRO A 147 -4.08 9.15 3.78
C PRO A 147 -3.17 8.62 2.66
N LEU A 148 -1.86 8.71 2.88
CA LEU A 148 -0.87 8.08 2.02
C LEU A 148 -0.68 6.64 2.49
N LEU A 149 -0.81 5.72 1.57
CA LEU A 149 -0.70 4.28 1.78
C LEU A 149 0.45 3.72 0.95
N GLU A 150 1.04 2.64 1.43
CA GLU A 150 1.94 1.82 0.64
C GLU A 150 1.15 1.17 -0.51
N PRO A 151 1.56 1.34 -1.78
CA PRO A 151 0.99 0.60 -2.89
C PRO A 151 1.20 -0.90 -2.70
N THR A 152 0.19 -1.70 -3.02
CA THR A 152 0.34 -3.15 -3.03
C THR A 152 1.17 -3.59 -4.24
N TYR A 153 1.75 -4.79 -4.18
CA TYR A 153 2.37 -5.43 -5.34
C TYR A 153 1.40 -5.51 -6.53
N ASN A 154 0.12 -5.73 -6.27
CA ASN A 154 -0.92 -5.78 -7.31
C ASN A 154 -1.08 -4.42 -8.02
N ASP A 155 -1.02 -3.30 -7.27
CA ASP A 155 -1.07 -1.94 -7.83
C ASP A 155 0.15 -1.69 -8.73
N MET A 156 1.34 -2.04 -8.24
CA MET A 156 2.60 -1.86 -8.98
C MET A 156 2.69 -2.78 -10.20
N TYR A 157 2.20 -4.01 -10.08
CA TYR A 157 2.13 -4.96 -11.19
C TYR A 157 1.18 -4.46 -12.29
N TYR A 158 -0.01 -3.98 -11.91
CA TYR A 158 -0.95 -3.39 -12.86
C TYR A 158 -0.35 -2.19 -13.58
N LEU A 159 0.32 -1.29 -12.85
CA LEU A 159 1.02 -0.14 -13.43
C LEU A 159 2.07 -0.59 -14.46
N SER A 160 2.94 -1.53 -14.10
CA SER A 160 3.98 -2.04 -15.00
C SER A 160 3.38 -2.65 -16.28
N GLN A 161 2.33 -3.47 -16.13
CA GLN A 161 1.62 -4.08 -17.26
C GLN A 161 0.96 -3.04 -18.16
N ALA A 162 0.30 -2.03 -17.59
CA ALA A 162 -0.36 -0.97 -18.34
C ALA A 162 0.65 -0.17 -19.18
N VAL A 163 1.80 0.19 -18.59
CA VAL A 163 2.86 0.93 -19.29
C VAL A 163 3.51 0.07 -20.37
N ALA A 164 3.73 -1.23 -20.11
CA ALA A 164 4.29 -2.15 -21.10
C ALA A 164 3.37 -2.31 -22.31
N ASN A 165 2.07 -2.50 -22.07
CA ASN A 165 1.06 -2.57 -23.12
C ASN A 165 0.99 -1.28 -23.94
N LEU A 166 1.08 -0.11 -23.30
CA LEU A 166 1.12 1.18 -23.99
C LEU A 166 2.32 1.29 -24.94
N TYR A 167 3.48 0.77 -24.54
CA TYR A 167 4.68 0.77 -25.38
C TYR A 167 4.77 -0.41 -26.36
N GLY A 168 3.87 -1.40 -26.24
CA GLY A 168 3.86 -2.60 -27.08
C GLY A 168 5.06 -3.52 -26.82
N MET A 169 5.45 -3.67 -25.56
CA MET A 169 6.59 -4.48 -25.11
C MET A 169 6.23 -5.33 -23.88
N ASP A 170 7.14 -6.21 -23.48
CA ASP A 170 6.96 -7.03 -22.28
C ASP A 170 7.27 -6.22 -21.01
N ALA A 171 6.54 -6.48 -19.92
CA ALA A 171 6.70 -5.74 -18.66
C ALA A 171 8.11 -5.87 -18.05
N GLU A 172 8.81 -6.97 -18.33
CA GLU A 172 10.19 -7.20 -17.89
C GLU A 172 11.21 -6.26 -18.57
N GLU A 173 10.86 -5.65 -19.71
CA GLU A 173 11.73 -4.76 -20.48
C GLU A 173 11.58 -3.29 -20.05
N ILE A 174 10.55 -2.95 -19.25
CA ILE A 174 10.19 -1.57 -18.91
C ILE A 174 11.34 -0.84 -18.21
N ASP A 175 11.96 -1.47 -17.22
CA ASP A 175 12.99 -0.82 -16.42
C ASP A 175 14.23 -0.47 -17.24
N GLU A 176 14.67 -1.38 -18.11
CA GLU A 176 15.77 -1.12 -19.05
C GLU A 176 15.38 -0.03 -20.06
N TYR A 177 14.12 -0.04 -20.50
CA TYR A 177 13.64 0.94 -21.47
C TYR A 177 13.65 2.38 -20.93
N TYR A 178 13.19 2.59 -19.69
CA TYR A 178 13.31 3.89 -19.01
C TYR A 178 14.76 4.27 -18.73
N THR A 179 15.58 3.33 -18.25
CA THR A 179 17.01 3.58 -17.99
C THR A 179 17.76 4.01 -19.26
N SER A 180 17.35 3.53 -20.43
CA SER A 180 17.96 3.90 -21.71
C SER A 180 17.64 5.34 -22.17
N GLY A 181 16.69 6.02 -21.52
CA GLY A 181 16.17 7.34 -21.91
C GLY A 181 15.18 7.33 -23.09
N LYS A 182 14.97 6.17 -23.74
CA LYS A 182 14.09 6.05 -24.91
C LYS A 182 12.60 6.15 -24.56
N ALA A 183 12.22 5.76 -23.33
CA ALA A 183 10.83 5.74 -22.92
C ALA A 183 10.15 7.11 -23.01
N ILE A 184 10.85 8.18 -22.64
CA ILE A 184 10.32 9.55 -22.69
C ILE A 184 10.04 9.99 -24.14
N ASP A 185 10.96 9.70 -25.07
CA ASP A 185 10.77 10.02 -26.49
C ASP A 185 9.63 9.19 -27.09
N ARG A 186 9.46 7.94 -26.65
CA ARG A 186 8.34 7.09 -27.06
C ARG A 186 7.01 7.60 -26.54
N LEU A 187 6.93 8.01 -25.28
CA LEU A 187 5.74 8.62 -24.70
C LEU A 187 5.33 9.88 -25.46
N GLN A 188 6.31 10.75 -25.78
CA GLN A 188 6.06 11.93 -26.61
C GLN A 188 5.49 11.54 -27.98
N THR A 189 6.09 10.55 -28.65
CA THR A 189 5.62 10.07 -29.97
C THR A 189 4.19 9.56 -29.90
N ILE A 190 3.84 8.79 -28.86
CA ILE A 190 2.48 8.26 -28.67
C ILE A 190 1.47 9.39 -28.50
N LEU A 191 1.81 10.42 -27.72
CA LEU A 191 0.95 11.58 -27.51
C LEU A 191 0.77 12.42 -28.77
N ASP A 192 1.86 12.72 -29.49
CA ASP A 192 1.86 13.52 -30.73
C ASP A 192 1.04 12.85 -31.83
N ASN A 193 1.24 11.55 -32.02
CA ASN A 193 0.59 10.77 -33.07
C ASN A 193 -0.78 10.23 -32.63
N LYS A 194 -1.16 10.40 -31.36
CA LYS A 194 -2.37 9.83 -30.76
C LYS A 194 -2.46 8.31 -30.99
N GLU A 195 -1.36 7.60 -30.70
CA GLU A 195 -1.23 6.14 -30.84
C GLU A 195 -1.90 5.38 -29.68
N TYR A 196 -3.13 5.76 -29.36
CA TYR A 196 -3.95 5.15 -28.31
C TYR A 196 -5.43 5.33 -28.63
N ASP A 197 -6.29 4.47 -28.10
CA ASP A 197 -7.73 4.64 -28.24
C ASP A 197 -8.21 5.78 -27.34
N GLN A 198 -8.63 6.89 -27.94
CA GLN A 198 -9.15 8.06 -27.23
C GLN A 198 -10.50 7.81 -26.57
N ALA A 199 -11.21 6.75 -26.93
CA ALA A 199 -12.44 6.35 -26.26
C ALA A 199 -12.17 5.39 -25.08
N ASP A 200 -10.95 4.85 -24.96
CA ASP A 200 -10.57 3.93 -23.90
C ASP A 200 -9.97 4.67 -22.72
N GLY A 201 -10.72 4.75 -21.62
CA GLY A 201 -10.23 5.32 -20.37
C GLY A 201 -8.95 4.65 -19.89
N ALA A 202 -8.81 3.32 -20.05
CA ALA A 202 -7.62 2.60 -19.60
C ALA A 202 -6.35 3.05 -20.33
N ALA A 203 -6.45 3.40 -21.61
CA ALA A 203 -5.34 3.95 -22.37
C ALA A 203 -4.89 5.31 -21.83
N HIS A 204 -5.84 6.17 -21.43
CA HIS A 204 -5.51 7.45 -20.80
C HIS A 204 -4.85 7.29 -19.42
N PHE A 205 -5.32 6.33 -18.61
CA PHE A 205 -4.65 5.98 -17.36
C PHE A 205 -3.22 5.50 -17.59
N ALA A 206 -2.99 4.67 -18.61
CA ALA A 206 -1.65 4.18 -18.96
C ALA A 206 -0.69 5.30 -19.38
N LEU A 207 -1.17 6.32 -20.11
CA LEU A 207 -0.36 7.51 -20.44
C LEU A 207 0.08 8.27 -19.18
N GLY A 208 -0.84 8.43 -18.23
CA GLY A 208 -0.58 9.01 -16.92
C GLY A 208 0.43 8.22 -16.08
N MET A 209 0.28 6.89 -16.07
CA MET A 209 1.21 5.99 -15.40
C MET A 209 2.61 6.05 -16.04
N ALA A 210 2.70 6.03 -17.36
CA ALA A 210 3.96 6.15 -18.09
C ALA A 210 4.67 7.47 -17.78
N PHE A 211 3.92 8.57 -17.71
CA PHE A 211 4.44 9.86 -17.27
C PHE A 211 4.97 9.80 -15.82
N GLY A 212 4.25 9.15 -14.91
CA GLY A 212 4.71 8.94 -13.53
C GLY A 212 5.96 8.08 -13.43
N VAL A 213 6.08 7.01 -14.22
CA VAL A 213 7.30 6.20 -14.28
C VAL A 213 8.47 7.05 -14.79
N ALA A 214 8.26 7.86 -15.83
CA ALA A 214 9.28 8.80 -16.30
C ALA A 214 9.73 9.76 -15.18
N MET A 215 8.80 10.27 -14.36
CA MET A 215 9.16 11.13 -13.22
C MET A 215 10.04 10.42 -12.19
N VAL A 216 9.74 9.17 -11.83
CA VAL A 216 10.55 8.40 -10.86
C VAL A 216 11.96 8.12 -11.38
N TYR A 217 12.10 7.81 -12.67
CA TYR A 217 13.41 7.56 -13.28
C TYR A 217 14.26 8.82 -13.42
N GLU A 218 13.65 9.96 -13.75
CA GLU A 218 14.35 11.25 -13.86
C GLU A 218 14.64 11.87 -12.48
N TYR A 219 13.78 11.63 -11.48
CA TYR A 219 13.87 12.22 -10.14
C TYR A 219 13.76 11.13 -9.06
N PRO A 220 14.89 10.51 -8.65
CA PRO A 220 14.92 9.38 -7.73
C PRO A 220 14.41 9.65 -6.30
N ASP A 221 14.23 10.91 -5.94
CA ASP A 221 13.61 11.33 -4.68
C ASP A 221 12.08 11.14 -4.68
N LEU A 222 11.48 10.80 -5.82
CA LEU A 222 10.06 10.49 -5.94
C LEU A 222 9.82 8.98 -5.81
N HIS A 223 8.82 8.61 -5.03
CA HIS A 223 8.34 7.23 -4.94
C HIS A 223 6.82 7.15 -5.00
N TRP A 224 6.33 5.99 -5.44
CA TRP A 224 4.89 5.74 -5.53
C TRP A 224 4.27 5.61 -4.14
N VAL A 225 3.15 6.29 -3.96
CA VAL A 225 2.23 6.12 -2.85
C VAL A 225 0.82 5.97 -3.39
N LEU A 226 -0.05 5.34 -2.61
CA LEU A 226 -1.47 5.27 -2.92
C LEU A 226 -2.22 6.28 -2.06
N VAL A 227 -2.97 7.17 -2.70
CA VAL A 227 -3.87 8.11 -2.01
C VAL A 227 -5.27 7.52 -2.05
N SER A 228 -5.90 7.39 -0.88
CA SER A 228 -7.28 6.90 -0.73
C SER A 228 -8.11 7.94 -0.01
N ASP A 229 -9.10 8.50 -0.71
CA ASP A 229 -10.01 9.49 -0.16
C ASP A 229 -11.48 9.20 -0.54
N GLN A 230 -12.37 10.15 -0.24
CA GLN A 230 -13.80 10.03 -0.52
C GLN A 230 -14.17 10.00 -2.01
N TYR A 231 -13.26 10.40 -2.90
CA TYR A 231 -13.45 10.42 -4.35
C TYR A 231 -12.86 9.19 -5.04
N GLY A 232 -11.93 8.49 -4.38
CA GLY A 232 -11.46 7.20 -4.84
C GLY A 232 -10.03 6.89 -4.42
N ARG A 233 -9.42 5.99 -5.17
CA ARG A 233 -8.03 5.54 -5.00
C ARG A 233 -7.22 5.93 -6.23
N GLU A 234 -6.11 6.61 -6.02
CA GLU A 234 -5.20 7.02 -7.09
C GLU A 234 -3.74 6.83 -6.68
N LEU A 235 -2.93 6.29 -7.59
CA LEU A 235 -1.48 6.27 -7.45
C LEU A 235 -0.90 7.67 -7.66
N ALA A 236 -0.11 8.12 -6.70
CA ALA A 236 0.56 9.41 -6.69
C ALA A 236 2.07 9.21 -6.49
N LEU A 237 2.85 10.26 -6.73
CA LEU A 237 4.25 10.30 -6.37
C LEU A 237 4.45 11.21 -5.17
N GLN A 238 5.13 10.73 -4.15
CA GLN A 238 5.55 11.51 -2.99
C GLN A 238 7.02 11.90 -3.14
N TYR A 239 7.35 13.15 -2.81
CA TYR A 239 8.74 13.61 -2.75
C TYR A 239 9.34 13.34 -1.38
N GLN A 240 10.31 12.41 -1.33
CA GLN A 240 10.93 11.93 -0.09
C GLN A 240 9.84 11.56 0.94
N ASN A 241 10.09 11.78 2.22
CA ASN A 241 9.09 11.64 3.27
C ASN A 241 8.33 12.95 3.55
N LEU A 242 8.21 13.86 2.58
CA LEU A 242 7.50 15.12 2.78
C LEU A 242 6.01 14.98 2.44
N ALA A 243 5.20 15.85 3.05
CA ALA A 243 3.79 16.05 2.71
C ALA A 243 3.60 16.75 1.34
N VAL A 244 4.34 16.32 0.31
CA VAL A 244 4.32 16.87 -1.04
C VAL A 244 4.11 15.73 -2.02
N GLN A 245 2.99 15.78 -2.75
CA GLN A 245 2.63 14.79 -3.74
C GLN A 245 2.34 15.43 -5.09
N CYS A 246 2.58 14.69 -6.17
CA CYS A 246 2.00 14.99 -7.48
C CYS A 246 1.20 13.78 -7.98
N PHE A 247 0.29 14.03 -8.91
CA PHE A 247 -0.68 13.05 -9.42
C PHE A 247 -0.51 12.90 -10.93
N PRO A 248 0.49 12.13 -11.40
CA PRO A 248 0.82 12.00 -12.82
C PRO A 248 -0.37 11.63 -13.70
N ILE A 249 -1.23 10.75 -13.19
CA ILE A 249 -2.43 10.27 -13.88
C ILE A 249 -3.39 11.43 -14.12
N SER A 250 -3.85 12.07 -13.04
CA SER A 250 -4.71 13.26 -13.11
C SER A 250 -4.11 14.40 -13.96
N MET A 251 -2.79 14.60 -13.92
CA MET A 251 -2.11 15.65 -14.68
C MET A 251 -2.21 15.44 -16.19
N ILE A 252 -2.05 14.20 -16.66
CA ILE A 252 -2.18 13.86 -18.07
C ILE A 252 -3.66 13.87 -18.49
N LEU A 253 -4.55 13.29 -17.68
CA LEU A 253 -5.98 13.24 -17.98
C LEU A 253 -6.58 14.63 -18.22
N LYS A 254 -6.34 15.58 -17.31
CA LYS A 254 -6.85 16.96 -17.45
C LYS A 254 -6.39 17.63 -18.74
N ARG A 255 -5.14 17.41 -19.14
CA ARG A 255 -4.58 17.97 -20.37
C ARG A 255 -5.22 17.36 -21.62
N LEU A 256 -5.48 16.05 -21.60
CA LEU A 256 -6.18 15.39 -22.69
C LEU A 256 -7.64 15.89 -22.80
N GLU A 257 -8.34 16.08 -21.68
CA GLU A 257 -9.69 16.65 -21.63
C GLU A 257 -9.73 18.07 -22.21
N ASP A 258 -8.74 18.90 -21.87
CA ASP A 258 -8.61 20.28 -22.34
C ASP A 258 -8.04 20.38 -23.77
N ASN A 259 -7.72 19.26 -24.41
CA ASN A 259 -7.04 19.19 -25.72
C ASN A 259 -5.72 19.99 -25.75
N GLU A 260 -5.01 20.02 -24.64
CA GLU A 260 -3.70 20.66 -24.53
C GLU A 260 -2.63 19.82 -25.25
N VAL A 261 -1.66 20.52 -25.84
CA VAL A 261 -0.46 19.87 -26.39
C VAL A 261 0.47 19.55 -25.22
N ILE A 262 0.84 18.28 -25.08
CA ILE A 262 1.69 17.80 -24.00
C ILE A 262 3.12 17.67 -24.52
N ASP A 263 4.02 18.54 -24.07
CA ASP A 263 5.47 18.33 -24.17
C ASP A 263 5.92 17.60 -22.89
N VAL A 264 6.23 16.30 -23.03
CA VAL A 264 6.55 15.40 -21.92
C VAL A 264 7.78 15.90 -21.17
N LYS A 265 8.86 16.27 -21.87
CA LYS A 265 10.12 16.69 -21.23
C LYS A 265 9.92 18.02 -20.49
N HIS A 266 9.21 18.94 -21.11
CA HIS A 266 8.89 20.21 -20.46
C HIS A 266 8.03 20.00 -19.22
N LEU A 267 6.99 19.17 -19.32
CA LEU A 267 6.08 18.89 -18.21
C LEU A 267 6.77 18.19 -17.04
N LEU A 268 7.68 17.23 -17.31
CA LEU A 268 8.52 16.61 -16.28
C LEU A 268 9.31 17.67 -15.50
N GLN A 269 10.03 18.51 -16.24
CA GLN A 269 10.88 19.55 -15.66
C GLN A 269 10.07 20.60 -14.89
N GLU A 270 8.96 21.07 -15.46
CA GLU A 270 8.09 22.06 -14.84
C GLU A 270 7.50 21.53 -13.53
N THR A 271 7.00 20.29 -13.54
CA THR A 271 6.41 19.65 -12.35
C THR A 271 7.44 19.52 -11.23
N PHE A 272 8.65 19.06 -11.54
CA PHE A 272 9.69 18.95 -10.53
C PHE A 272 10.16 20.32 -10.02
N ASN A 273 10.29 21.31 -10.91
CA ASN A 273 10.59 22.68 -10.50
C ASN A 273 9.51 23.26 -9.59
N GLN A 274 8.24 22.94 -9.83
CA GLN A 274 7.14 23.37 -8.97
C GLN A 274 7.20 22.72 -7.59
N ILE A 275 7.55 21.43 -7.51
CA ILE A 275 7.84 20.75 -6.24
C ILE A 275 8.97 21.49 -5.52
N GLN A 276 10.12 21.70 -6.15
CA GLN A 276 11.27 22.39 -5.56
C GLN A 276 10.97 23.85 -5.16
N ALA A 277 10.20 24.58 -5.97
CA ALA A 277 9.80 25.94 -5.66
C ALA A 277 8.81 26.01 -4.49
N THR A 278 7.98 24.98 -4.33
CA THR A 278 7.17 24.81 -3.13
C THR A 278 8.11 24.63 -1.94
N LEU A 279 9.09 23.72 -2.04
CA LEU A 279 10.11 23.45 -1.01
C LEU A 279 10.89 24.68 -0.52
N GLN A 280 11.07 25.69 -1.37
CA GLN A 280 11.80 26.92 -1.02
C GLN A 280 10.92 28.00 -0.38
N LYS A 281 9.60 27.94 -0.55
CA LYS A 281 8.67 28.97 -0.07
C LYS A 281 8.15 28.71 1.34
N ASP A 282 8.05 27.46 1.73
CA ASP A 282 7.67 27.06 3.09
C ASP A 282 8.95 26.70 3.86
N GLU A 283 9.34 27.48 4.85
CA GLU A 283 10.51 27.12 5.67
C GLU A 283 10.18 25.95 6.64
N ASP A 284 8.90 25.60 6.77
CA ASP A 284 8.37 24.56 7.68
C ASP A 284 7.73 23.38 6.91
N PHE A 285 8.48 22.76 5.98
CA PHE A 285 8.00 21.53 5.34
C PHE A 285 7.77 20.42 6.35
N ARG A 286 6.59 19.79 6.24
CA ARG A 286 6.19 18.71 7.16
C ARG A 286 6.76 17.38 6.68
N TYR A 287 7.65 16.84 7.49
CA TYR A 287 8.08 15.45 7.41
C TYR A 287 6.98 14.54 7.93
N LEU A 288 6.64 13.52 7.15
CA LEU A 288 5.77 12.44 7.58
C LEU A 288 6.60 11.37 8.27
N GLU A 289 6.07 10.82 9.35
CA GLU A 289 6.66 9.70 10.08
C GLU A 289 6.51 8.36 9.32
N TYR A 290 5.91 8.39 8.13
CA TYR A 290 5.50 7.21 7.36
C TYR A 290 5.69 7.36 5.85
N ASN A 291 5.67 6.22 5.15
CA ASN A 291 5.88 5.99 3.72
C ASN A 291 7.20 6.55 3.18
N TYR A 292 8.30 5.99 3.68
CA TYR A 292 9.65 6.16 3.17
C TYR A 292 10.43 4.85 3.29
#